data_AF-A0A353T4B9-F1
#
_entry.id   AF-A0A353T4B9-F1
#
_cell.length_a   1.000
_cell.length_b   1.000
_cell.length_c   1.000
_cell.angle_alpha   90.00
_cell.angle_beta   90.00
_cell.angle_gamma   90.00
#
_symmetry.space_group_name_H-M   'P 1'
#
loop_
_entity.id
_entity.type
_entity.pdbx_description
1 polymer ?
#
loop_
_entity_poly.entity_id
_entity_poly.type
_entity_poly.pdbx_seq_one_letter_code
_entity_poly.pdbx_strand_id
1 'polypeptide(L)'
;MDKKESFLAEVLCCVRFPFDREKIRMELENHIEDRAGDYEGKGSDREAAVNLAVRDMGNAREIGQALNRQHNPVLGWIWLITDVLAVLMAACLIVSLVLPSLSSLLSFNRLDPIPASDIVFRAEVDKKVKLDDMVIHISDVIYDTNGDLSMDYEYFDTRLWGAGWTFSNIGEISDNLGNHYSEGRFEESGGFVSRCRQIVSDFSAEADTLKIDYNSYNRKYRLEISLRAGDKK
;
A
#
# COMPACT_ATOMS: atom_id res chain seq x y z
N MET A 1 -17.75 -33.96 -43.21
CA MET A 1 -17.68 -32.82 -42.27
C MET A 1 -19.12 -32.34 -42.09
N ASP A 2 -19.59 -32.25 -40.85
CA ASP A 2 -20.96 -31.79 -40.56
C ASP A 2 -21.19 -30.39 -41.15
N LYS A 3 -22.32 -30.17 -41.84
CA LYS A 3 -22.63 -28.90 -42.49
C LYS A 3 -22.74 -27.76 -41.49
N LYS A 4 -23.24 -28.05 -40.27
CA LYS A 4 -23.27 -27.10 -39.15
C LYS A 4 -21.86 -26.62 -38.80
N GLU A 5 -20.94 -27.54 -38.59
CA GLU A 5 -19.55 -27.23 -38.23
C GLU A 5 -18.83 -26.45 -39.32
N SER A 6 -19.04 -26.79 -40.60
CA SER A 6 -18.47 -26.03 -41.71
C SER A 6 -19.00 -24.60 -41.77
N PHE A 7 -20.30 -24.40 -41.53
CA PHE A 7 -20.93 -23.09 -41.49
C PHE A 7 -20.37 -22.25 -40.33
N LEU A 8 -20.33 -22.80 -39.11
CA LEU A 8 -19.80 -22.11 -37.94
C LEU A 8 -18.32 -21.72 -38.14
N ALA A 9 -17.51 -22.64 -38.66
CA ALA A 9 -16.09 -22.36 -38.95
C ALA A 9 -15.91 -21.21 -39.95
N GLU A 10 -16.75 -21.14 -41.00
CA GLU A 10 -16.68 -20.08 -42.01
C GLU A 10 -17.11 -18.72 -41.44
N VAL A 11 -18.17 -18.69 -40.61
CA VAL A 11 -18.60 -17.46 -39.91
C VAL A 11 -17.50 -16.94 -38.99
N LEU A 12 -16.95 -17.81 -38.13
CA LEU A 12 -15.96 -17.46 -37.11
C LEU A 12 -14.61 -17.05 -37.71
N CYS A 13 -14.25 -17.57 -38.89
CA CYS A 13 -13.05 -17.17 -39.62
C CYS A 13 -13.07 -15.66 -39.98
N CYS A 14 -14.25 -15.10 -40.21
CA CYS A 14 -14.42 -13.67 -40.51
C CYS A 14 -14.30 -12.78 -39.27
N VAL A 15 -14.54 -13.31 -38.07
CA VAL A 15 -14.49 -12.57 -36.80
C VAL A 15 -13.04 -12.42 -36.33
N ARG A 16 -12.50 -11.20 -36.39
CA ARG A 16 -11.08 -10.93 -36.08
C ARG A 16 -10.78 -10.86 -34.59
N PHE A 17 -11.76 -10.52 -33.75
CA PHE A 17 -11.57 -10.45 -32.31
C PHE A 17 -11.74 -11.84 -31.69
N PRO A 18 -10.66 -12.47 -31.17
CA PRO A 18 -10.71 -13.88 -30.78
C PRO A 18 -11.56 -14.13 -29.53
N PHE A 19 -11.63 -13.18 -28.60
CA PHE A 19 -12.35 -13.36 -27.33
C PHE A 19 -13.87 -13.46 -27.49
N ASP A 20 -14.43 -12.94 -28.58
CA ASP A 20 -15.87 -13.02 -28.86
C ASP A 20 -16.26 -14.26 -29.67
N ARG A 21 -15.29 -14.96 -30.28
CA ARG A 21 -15.56 -16.09 -31.19
C ARG A 21 -16.34 -17.21 -30.51
N GLU A 22 -16.01 -17.54 -29.26
CA GLU A 22 -16.68 -18.62 -28.53
C GLU A 22 -18.12 -18.26 -28.22
N LYS A 23 -18.37 -17.02 -27.79
CA LYS A 23 -19.71 -16.52 -27.51
C LYS A 23 -20.57 -16.52 -28.78
N ILE A 24 -20.01 -16.04 -29.89
CA ILE A 24 -20.67 -16.04 -31.20
C ILE A 24 -20.96 -17.47 -31.66
N ARG A 25 -20.03 -18.41 -31.47
CA ARG A 25 -20.23 -19.83 -31.81
C ARG A 25 -21.45 -20.38 -31.09
N MET A 26 -21.48 -20.20 -29.77
CA MET A 26 -22.56 -20.71 -28.91
C MET A 26 -23.91 -20.10 -29.28
N GLU A 27 -23.97 -18.80 -29.57
CA GLU A 27 -25.19 -18.12 -29.98
C GLU A 27 -25.72 -18.65 -31.33
N LEU A 28 -24.84 -18.82 -32.31
CA LEU A 28 -25.20 -19.38 -33.62
C LEU A 28 -25.59 -20.86 -33.54
N GLU A 29 -24.91 -21.64 -32.71
CA GLU A 29 -25.24 -23.04 -32.48
C GLU A 29 -26.63 -23.19 -31.86
N ASN A 30 -26.92 -22.45 -30.79
CA ASN A 30 -28.25 -22.43 -30.18
C ASN A 30 -29.32 -22.02 -31.20
N HIS A 31 -29.07 -20.98 -32.01
CA HIS A 31 -30.01 -20.56 -33.04
C HIS A 31 -30.25 -21.61 -34.14
N ILE A 32 -29.23 -22.37 -34.51
CA ILE A 32 -29.37 -23.49 -35.46
C ILE A 32 -30.18 -24.62 -34.80
N GLU A 33 -29.93 -24.92 -33.54
CA GLU A 33 -30.65 -25.95 -32.80
C GLU A 33 -32.13 -25.61 -32.62
N ASP A 34 -32.45 -24.38 -32.26
CA ASP A 34 -33.83 -23.89 -32.14
C ASP A 34 -34.59 -24.06 -33.46
N ARG A 35 -33.99 -23.61 -34.58
CA ARG A 35 -34.59 -23.76 -35.92
C ARG A 35 -34.71 -25.22 -36.35
N ALA A 36 -33.73 -26.06 -35.99
CA ALA A 36 -33.81 -27.48 -36.28
C ALA A 36 -34.97 -28.14 -35.51
N GLY A 37 -35.19 -27.75 -34.25
CA GLY A 37 -36.35 -28.18 -33.46
C GLY A 37 -37.68 -27.84 -34.13
N ASP A 38 -37.81 -26.64 -34.71
CA ASP A 38 -39.00 -26.26 -35.48
C ASP A 38 -39.25 -27.15 -36.71
N TYR A 39 -38.18 -27.61 -37.37
CA TYR A 39 -38.27 -28.50 -38.53
C TYR A 39 -38.58 -29.95 -38.15
N GLU A 40 -38.06 -30.42 -37.02
CA GLU A 40 -38.40 -31.72 -36.43
C GLU A 40 -39.86 -31.77 -36.01
N GLY A 41 -40.37 -30.70 -35.39
CA GLY A 41 -41.80 -30.57 -35.05
C GLY A 41 -42.73 -30.60 -36.26
N LYS A 42 -42.21 -30.29 -37.45
CA LYS A 42 -42.92 -30.38 -38.74
C LYS A 42 -42.73 -31.74 -39.43
N GLY A 43 -42.03 -32.69 -38.81
CA GLY A 43 -41.85 -34.05 -39.29
C GLY A 43 -40.56 -34.30 -40.09
N SER A 44 -39.59 -33.38 -40.08
CA SER A 44 -38.25 -33.64 -40.63
C SER A 44 -37.45 -34.54 -39.68
N ASP A 45 -36.58 -35.40 -40.21
CA ASP A 45 -35.56 -36.06 -39.39
C ASP A 45 -34.51 -35.05 -38.88
N ARG A 46 -33.79 -35.38 -37.81
CA ARG A 46 -32.81 -34.49 -37.16
C ARG A 46 -31.73 -33.97 -38.11
N GLU A 47 -31.20 -34.82 -38.99
CA GLU A 47 -30.12 -34.44 -39.90
C GLU A 47 -30.63 -33.50 -40.99
N ALA A 48 -31.79 -33.80 -41.57
CA ALA A 48 -32.48 -32.95 -42.52
C ALA A 48 -32.87 -31.61 -41.88
N ALA A 49 -33.36 -31.62 -40.64
CA ALA A 49 -33.75 -30.43 -39.89
C ALA A 49 -32.57 -29.50 -39.62
N VAL A 50 -31.42 -30.01 -39.18
CA VAL A 50 -30.19 -29.22 -39.01
C VAL A 50 -29.70 -28.67 -40.34
N ASN A 51 -29.74 -29.46 -41.42
CA ASN A 51 -29.34 -29.01 -42.75
C ASN A 51 -30.26 -27.90 -43.28
N LEU A 52 -31.56 -27.98 -43.02
CA LEU A 52 -32.53 -26.93 -43.34
C LEU A 52 -32.28 -25.68 -42.50
N ALA A 53 -32.05 -25.82 -41.20
CA ALA A 53 -31.74 -24.72 -40.30
C ALA A 53 -30.48 -23.95 -40.72
N VAL A 54 -29.40 -24.65 -41.08
CA VAL A 54 -28.16 -24.03 -41.60
C VAL A 54 -28.42 -23.34 -42.94
N ARG A 55 -29.18 -23.96 -43.85
CA ARG A 55 -29.53 -23.34 -45.14
C ARG A 55 -30.30 -22.03 -44.95
N ASP A 56 -31.20 -22.00 -43.98
CA ASP A 56 -32.01 -20.83 -43.66
C ASP A 56 -31.24 -19.73 -42.93
N MET A 57 -30.08 -20.04 -42.34
CA MET A 57 -29.19 -19.00 -41.82
C MET A 57 -28.66 -18.11 -42.95
N GLY A 58 -28.49 -18.66 -44.15
CA GLY A 58 -28.01 -17.93 -45.32
C GLY A 58 -26.49 -18.00 -45.48
N ASN A 59 -25.88 -16.94 -46.00
CA ASN A 59 -24.46 -16.94 -46.34
C ASN A 59 -23.56 -16.73 -45.10
N ALA A 60 -22.75 -17.74 -44.77
CA ALA A 60 -21.84 -17.72 -43.63
C ALA A 60 -20.87 -16.53 -43.64
N ARG A 61 -20.34 -16.17 -44.81
CA ARG A 61 -19.36 -15.09 -44.96
C ARG A 61 -19.99 -13.71 -44.75
N GLU A 62 -21.21 -13.49 -45.23
CA GLU A 62 -21.94 -12.23 -44.99
C GLU A 62 -22.25 -12.03 -43.50
N ILE A 63 -22.72 -13.09 -42.84
CA ILE A 63 -22.98 -13.10 -41.39
C ILE A 63 -21.68 -12.82 -40.62
N GLY A 64 -20.59 -13.53 -40.96
CA GLY A 64 -19.30 -13.34 -40.32
C GLY A 64 -18.73 -11.93 -40.49
N GLN A 65 -18.90 -11.30 -41.66
CA GLN A 65 -18.51 -9.91 -41.87
C GLN A 65 -19.38 -8.90 -41.12
N ALA A 66 -20.69 -9.16 -40.99
CA ALA A 66 -21.59 -8.35 -40.17
C ALA A 66 -21.20 -8.44 -38.69
N LEU A 67 -20.98 -9.64 -38.18
CA LEU A 67 -20.51 -9.89 -36.81
C LEU A 67 -19.15 -9.23 -36.57
N ASN A 68 -18.18 -9.36 -37.47
CA ASN A 68 -16.89 -8.69 -37.32
C ASN A 68 -16.98 -7.15 -37.26
N ARG A 69 -18.00 -6.55 -37.88
CA ARG A 69 -18.24 -5.10 -37.79
C ARG A 69 -18.82 -4.70 -36.44
N GLN A 70 -19.73 -5.51 -35.89
CA GLN A 70 -20.30 -5.29 -34.56
C GLN A 70 -19.25 -5.58 -33.45
N HIS A 71 -18.48 -6.65 -33.61
CA HIS A 71 -17.38 -7.06 -32.73
C HIS A 71 -16.06 -6.44 -33.18
N ASN A 72 -15.98 -5.10 -33.13
CA ASN A 72 -14.81 -4.37 -33.60
C ASN A 72 -13.54 -4.77 -32.80
N PRO A 73 -12.54 -5.41 -33.44
CA PRO A 73 -11.38 -5.93 -32.73
C PRO A 73 -10.55 -4.84 -32.08
N VAL A 74 -10.50 -3.64 -32.67
CA VAL A 74 -9.69 -2.54 -32.14
C VAL A 74 -10.25 -2.07 -30.80
N LEU A 75 -11.58 -1.91 -30.70
CA LEU A 75 -12.25 -1.52 -29.46
C LEU A 75 -12.10 -2.60 -28.38
N GLY A 76 -12.22 -3.88 -28.75
CA GLY A 76 -12.02 -4.99 -27.83
C GLY A 76 -10.61 -5.03 -27.23
N TRP A 77 -9.57 -4.83 -28.06
CA TRP A 77 -8.19 -4.76 -27.57
C TRP A 77 -7.92 -3.52 -26.71
N ILE A 78 -8.45 -2.34 -27.10
CA ILE A 78 -8.33 -1.12 -26.29
C ILE A 78 -8.94 -1.34 -24.91
N TRP A 79 -10.15 -1.89 -24.85
CA TRP A 79 -10.84 -2.15 -23.59
C TRP A 79 -10.05 -3.10 -22.68
N LEU A 80 -9.54 -4.21 -23.23
CA LEU A 80 -8.72 -5.16 -22.49
C LEU A 80 -7.43 -4.51 -21.94
N ILE A 81 -6.73 -3.74 -22.76
CA ILE A 81 -5.52 -3.04 -22.33
C ILE A 81 -5.84 -2.03 -21.23
N THR A 82 -6.93 -1.27 -21.36
CA THR A 82 -7.34 -0.29 -20.35
C THR A 82 -7.72 -0.94 -19.03
N ASP A 83 -8.37 -2.10 -19.06
CA ASP A 83 -8.76 -2.84 -17.86
C ASP A 83 -7.53 -3.39 -17.12
N VAL A 84 -6.61 -4.01 -17.85
CA VAL A 84 -5.33 -4.49 -17.28
C VAL A 84 -4.53 -3.33 -16.70
N LEU A 85 -4.45 -2.21 -17.41
CA LEU A 85 -3.72 -1.04 -16.91
C LEU A 85 -4.38 -0.44 -15.67
N ALA A 86 -5.71 -0.39 -15.61
CA ALA A 86 -6.43 0.08 -14.43
C ALA A 86 -6.17 -0.80 -13.20
N VAL A 87 -6.18 -2.13 -13.38
CA VAL A 87 -5.84 -3.08 -12.31
C VAL A 87 -4.40 -2.91 -11.83
N LEU A 88 -3.44 -2.79 -12.76
CA LEU A 88 -2.04 -2.57 -12.43
C LEU A 88 -1.83 -1.24 -11.69
N MET A 89 -2.49 -0.17 -12.13
CA MET A 89 -2.45 1.13 -11.47
C MET A 89 -3.01 1.05 -10.05
N ALA A 90 -4.16 0.39 -9.86
CA ALA A 90 -4.75 0.18 -8.54
C ALA A 90 -3.81 -0.62 -7.63
N ALA A 91 -3.21 -1.70 -8.14
CA ALA A 91 -2.25 -2.51 -7.39
C ALA A 91 -1.01 -1.69 -6.99
N CYS A 92 -0.43 -0.90 -7.92
CA CYS A 92 0.68 -0.01 -7.63
C CYS A 92 0.32 1.01 -6.54
N LEU A 93 -0.86 1.64 -6.61
CA LEU A 93 -1.31 2.58 -5.58
C LEU A 93 -1.46 1.92 -4.21
N ILE A 94 -2.03 0.71 -4.16
CA ILE A 94 -2.15 -0.05 -2.91
C ILE A 94 -0.77 -0.34 -2.35
N VAL A 95 0.17 -0.82 -3.17
CA VAL A 95 1.53 -1.11 -2.71
C VAL A 95 2.20 0.17 -2.19
N SER A 96 2.15 1.27 -2.94
CA SER A 96 2.79 2.53 -2.55
C SER A 96 2.18 3.16 -1.29
N LEU A 97 0.88 3.00 -1.05
CA LEU A 97 0.21 3.59 0.12
C LEU A 97 0.23 2.66 1.34
N VAL A 98 0.02 1.36 1.14
CA VAL A 98 -0.20 0.41 2.24
C VAL A 98 1.11 -0.17 2.77
N LEU A 99 2.12 -0.46 1.94
CA LEU A 99 3.37 -1.06 2.44
C LEU A 99 4.10 -0.16 3.45
N PRO A 100 4.31 1.15 3.20
CA PRO A 100 4.97 2.03 4.18
C PRO A 100 4.17 2.17 5.48
N SER A 101 2.84 2.11 5.36
CA SER A 101 1.93 2.09 6.51
C SER A 101 2.11 0.83 7.35
N LEU A 102 2.19 -0.32 6.67
CA LEU A 102 2.33 -1.62 7.30
C LEU A 102 3.73 -1.81 7.92
N SER A 103 4.80 -1.31 7.30
CA SER A 103 6.15 -1.36 7.88
C SER A 103 6.26 -0.53 9.15
N SER A 104 5.59 0.63 9.20
CA SER A 104 5.47 1.46 10.40
C SER A 104 4.80 0.70 11.56
N LEU A 105 3.76 -0.09 11.25
CA LEU A 105 3.04 -0.92 12.23
C LEU A 105 3.83 -2.14 12.68
N LEU A 106 4.54 -2.82 11.77
CA LEU A 106 5.18 -4.12 12.03
C LEU A 106 6.54 -4.06 12.74
N SER A 107 6.85 -2.99 13.49
CA SER A 107 8.12 -2.86 14.24
C SER A 107 9.40 -3.00 13.40
N PHE A 108 9.33 -2.96 12.06
CA PHE A 108 10.51 -2.98 11.19
C PHE A 108 11.34 -1.69 11.31
N ASN A 109 10.70 -0.61 11.77
CA ASN A 109 11.29 0.71 11.99
C ASN A 109 11.71 0.92 13.46
N ARG A 110 12.33 -0.09 14.10
CA ARG A 110 12.97 0.09 15.41
C ARG A 110 14.37 0.64 15.22
N LEU A 111 14.78 1.53 16.11
CA LEU A 111 16.18 1.96 16.18
C LEU A 111 17.04 0.80 16.66
N ASP A 112 18.26 0.72 16.14
CA ASP A 112 19.20 -0.30 16.60
C ASP A 112 19.45 -0.13 18.11
N PRO A 113 19.35 -1.20 18.91
CA PRO A 113 19.54 -1.09 20.34
C PRO A 113 21.01 -0.81 20.67
N ILE A 114 21.25 0.08 21.64
CA ILE A 114 22.59 0.28 22.19
C ILE A 114 23.03 -1.03 22.89
N PRO A 115 24.25 -1.55 22.60
CA PRO A 115 24.75 -2.76 23.24
C PRO A 115 24.74 -2.63 24.76
N ALA A 116 24.27 -3.68 25.46
CA ALA A 116 24.18 -3.66 26.92
C ALA A 116 25.55 -3.47 27.62
N SER A 117 26.66 -3.77 26.95
CA SER A 117 28.03 -3.53 27.44
C SER A 117 28.36 -2.05 27.58
N ASP A 118 27.70 -1.21 26.80
CA ASP A 118 28.05 0.20 26.65
C ASP A 118 27.12 1.08 27.49
N ILE A 119 26.13 0.49 28.17
CA ILE A 119 25.15 1.21 28.99
C ILE A 119 25.63 1.31 30.43
N VAL A 120 25.81 2.54 30.93
CA VAL A 120 26.09 2.82 32.35
C VAL A 120 24.79 2.83 33.15
N PHE A 121 23.76 3.51 32.64
CA PHE A 121 22.42 3.43 33.20
C PHE A 121 21.34 3.67 32.14
N ARG A 122 20.14 3.17 32.44
CA ARG A 122 18.92 3.45 31.68
C ARG A 122 17.84 3.92 32.66
N ALA A 123 17.22 5.05 32.35
CA ALA A 123 16.04 5.55 33.05
C ALA A 123 14.83 5.42 32.13
N GLU A 124 13.79 4.72 32.60
CA GLU A 124 12.48 4.66 31.94
C GLU A 124 11.66 5.88 32.38
N VAL A 125 11.23 6.69 31.41
CA VAL A 125 10.76 8.06 31.68
C VAL A 125 9.25 8.19 31.44
N ASP A 126 8.71 7.48 30.43
CA ASP A 126 7.30 7.50 30.00
C ASP A 126 6.64 8.89 30.09
N LYS A 127 7.30 9.91 29.51
CA LYS A 127 6.78 11.30 29.50
C LYS A 127 6.19 11.64 28.15
N LYS A 128 4.97 12.18 28.15
CA LYS A 128 4.27 12.65 26.94
C LYS A 128 4.05 14.14 26.98
N VAL A 129 4.33 14.80 25.87
CA VAL A 129 4.04 16.22 25.65
C VAL A 129 3.28 16.37 24.35
N LYS A 130 2.26 17.21 24.39
CA LYS A 130 1.50 17.60 23.20
C LYS A 130 1.99 18.97 22.74
N LEU A 131 2.38 19.07 21.48
CA LEU A 131 2.78 20.30 20.82
C LEU A 131 1.86 20.54 19.60
N ASP A 132 0.83 21.34 19.81
CA ASP A 132 -0.31 21.50 18.90
C ASP A 132 -0.98 20.16 18.60
N ASP A 133 -0.96 19.70 17.35
CA ASP A 133 -1.54 18.42 16.94
C ASP A 133 -0.52 17.26 17.01
N MET A 134 0.75 17.53 17.33
CA MET A 134 1.80 16.52 17.48
C MET A 134 1.90 16.06 18.93
N VAL A 135 2.05 14.76 19.16
CA VAL A 135 2.38 14.18 20.46
C VAL A 135 3.80 13.64 20.39
N ILE A 136 4.62 14.02 21.36
CA ILE A 136 5.97 13.51 21.59
C ILE A 136 5.92 12.65 22.84
N HIS A 137 6.46 11.45 22.76
CA HIS A 137 6.55 10.49 23.86
C HIS A 137 8.01 10.09 24.05
N ILE A 138 8.60 10.51 25.16
CA ILE A 138 9.95 10.12 25.54
C ILE A 138 9.84 8.85 26.38
N SER A 139 10.42 7.75 25.89
CA SER A 139 10.32 6.44 26.53
C SER A 139 11.51 6.18 27.45
N ASP A 140 12.73 6.39 26.95
CA ASP A 140 13.96 5.98 27.61
C ASP A 140 15.04 7.04 27.50
N VAL A 141 15.83 7.16 28.56
CA VAL A 141 17.08 7.92 28.57
C VAL A 141 18.20 6.97 28.98
N ILE A 142 19.25 6.91 28.15
CA ILE A 142 20.34 5.94 28.25
C ILE A 142 21.64 6.73 28.33
N TYR A 143 22.44 6.50 29.37
CA TYR A 143 23.78 7.05 29.48
C TYR A 143 24.80 5.96 29.19
N ASP A 144 25.72 6.25 28.28
CA ASP A 144 26.70 5.28 27.81
C ASP A 144 28.07 5.42 28.50
N THR A 145 28.96 4.45 28.27
CA THR A 145 30.32 4.45 28.83
C THR A 145 31.24 5.50 28.22
N ASN A 146 30.87 6.09 27.08
CA ASN A 146 31.62 7.14 26.40
C ASN A 146 31.27 8.54 26.94
N GLY A 147 30.24 8.64 27.79
CA GLY A 147 29.74 9.91 28.30
C GLY A 147 28.64 10.52 27.43
N ASP A 148 28.12 9.79 26.44
CA ASP A 148 26.99 10.21 25.62
C ASP A 148 25.66 9.88 26.34
N LEU A 149 24.72 10.82 26.31
CA LEU A 149 23.34 10.65 26.75
C LEU A 149 22.43 10.50 25.53
N SER A 150 21.88 9.31 25.34
CA SER A 150 20.91 8.99 24.29
C SER A 150 19.49 9.05 24.84
N MET A 151 18.59 9.73 24.13
CA MET A 151 17.17 9.79 24.48
C MET A 151 16.35 9.20 23.34
N ASP A 152 15.60 8.15 23.66
CA ASP A 152 14.70 7.49 22.72
C ASP A 152 13.29 8.10 22.89
N TYR A 153 12.73 8.58 21.78
CA TYR A 153 11.41 9.19 21.75
C TYR A 153 10.65 8.85 20.47
N GLU A 154 9.33 8.86 20.56
CA GLU A 154 8.43 8.70 19.44
C GLU A 154 7.59 9.96 19.24
N TYR A 155 7.30 10.33 18.01
CA TYR A 155 6.35 11.41 17.73
C TYR A 155 5.35 11.03 16.62
N PHE A 156 4.12 11.52 16.76
CA PHE A 156 3.05 11.31 15.78
C PHE A 156 2.08 12.49 15.78
N ASP A 157 1.47 12.76 14.62
CA ASP A 157 0.38 13.74 14.49
C ASP A 157 -0.95 13.07 14.87
N THR A 158 -1.79 13.79 15.60
CA THR A 158 -3.15 13.35 15.98
C THR A 158 -4.15 13.47 14.83
N ARG A 159 -3.79 14.12 13.71
CA ARG A 159 -4.61 14.27 12.52
C ARG A 159 -4.33 13.16 11.52
N LEU A 160 -5.40 12.65 10.91
CA LEU A 160 -5.36 11.62 9.85
C LEU A 160 -4.55 12.01 8.59
N TRP A 161 -4.36 13.31 8.34
CA TRP A 161 -3.65 13.85 7.18
C TRP A 161 -2.51 14.80 7.58
N GLY A 162 -2.10 14.76 8.84
CA GLY A 162 -0.96 15.54 9.30
C GLY A 162 0.29 15.06 8.58
N ALA A 163 0.77 15.84 7.62
CA ALA A 163 2.13 15.69 7.13
C ALA A 163 3.04 16.03 8.33
N GLY A 164 3.50 14.99 9.02
CA GLY A 164 4.52 15.11 10.04
C GLY A 164 5.77 15.65 9.37
N TRP A 165 5.97 16.97 9.46
CA TRP A 165 7.29 17.55 9.25
C TRP A 165 8.26 16.79 10.16
N THR A 166 9.46 16.54 9.65
CA THR A 166 10.53 15.92 10.43
C THR A 166 10.74 16.73 11.71
N PHE A 167 10.43 16.14 12.85
CA PHE A 167 10.65 16.78 14.15
C PHE A 167 11.92 16.20 14.75
N SER A 168 13.06 16.65 14.21
CA SER A 168 14.38 16.13 14.58
C SER A 168 14.95 16.74 15.87
N ASN A 169 14.36 17.83 16.36
CA ASN A 169 14.88 18.59 17.48
C ASN A 169 13.79 18.80 18.54
N ILE A 170 13.96 18.16 19.70
CA ILE A 170 13.07 18.28 20.86
C ILE A 170 13.37 19.50 21.74
N GLY A 171 14.27 20.37 21.33
CA GLY A 171 14.61 21.61 22.01
C GLY A 171 16.04 21.62 22.57
N GLU A 172 16.34 22.69 23.27
CA GLU A 172 17.61 22.89 23.95
C GLU A 172 17.71 21.95 25.15
N ILE A 173 18.89 21.32 25.29
CA ILE A 173 19.16 20.34 26.34
C ILE A 173 20.10 20.97 27.37
N SER A 174 19.70 20.91 28.63
CA SER A 174 20.48 21.40 29.77
C SER A 174 20.34 20.49 30.97
N ASP A 175 21.18 20.69 31.99
CA ASP A 175 21.13 19.94 33.24
C ASP A 175 20.79 20.80 34.47
N ASN A 176 20.81 20.20 35.65
CA ASN A 176 20.65 20.90 36.93
C ASN A 176 21.89 21.68 37.38
N LEU A 177 23.06 21.43 36.79
CA LEU A 177 24.33 22.09 37.09
C LEU A 177 24.49 23.40 36.29
N GLY A 178 23.62 23.65 35.31
CA GLY A 178 23.64 24.82 34.43
C GLY A 178 24.46 24.60 33.16
N ASN A 179 24.82 23.36 32.84
CA ASN A 179 25.45 23.03 31.56
C ASN A 179 24.39 23.03 30.46
N HIS A 180 24.78 23.52 29.29
CA HIS A 180 23.98 23.51 28.07
C HIS A 180 24.72 22.67 27.03
N TYR A 181 23.97 21.83 26.34
CA TYR A 181 24.52 20.86 25.41
C TYR A 181 24.13 21.19 23.98
N SER A 182 25.08 21.03 23.06
CA SER A 182 24.80 21.18 21.63
C SER A 182 23.85 20.10 21.14
N GLU A 183 23.10 20.42 20.09
CA GLU A 183 22.34 19.44 19.32
C GLU A 183 23.31 18.37 18.79
N GLY A 184 23.35 17.21 19.45
CA GLY A 184 24.26 16.14 19.09
C GLY A 184 23.73 15.29 17.94
N ARG A 185 24.09 14.00 17.90
CA ARG A 185 23.71 13.11 16.79
C ARG A 185 22.23 12.76 16.85
N PHE A 186 21.64 12.51 15.69
CA PHE A 186 20.22 12.22 15.55
C PHE A 186 20.01 11.01 14.65
N GLU A 187 19.23 10.05 15.13
CA GLU A 187 18.80 8.87 14.39
C GLU A 187 17.28 8.90 14.28
N GLU A 188 16.74 8.64 13.09
CA GLU A 188 15.29 8.64 12.85
C GLU A 188 14.86 7.47 11.98
N SER A 189 13.76 6.86 12.40
CA SER A 189 13.00 5.91 11.60
C SER A 189 11.57 6.45 11.43
N GLY A 190 11.30 6.98 10.23
CA GLY A 190 10.02 7.62 9.92
C GLY A 190 8.84 6.64 9.81
N GLY A 191 7.62 7.16 9.89
CA GLY A 191 6.39 6.39 9.75
C GLY A 191 5.17 7.18 10.20
N PHE A 192 4.03 6.52 10.41
CA PHE A 192 2.88 7.14 11.11
C PHE A 192 3.24 7.55 12.54
N VAL A 193 4.10 6.75 13.17
CA VAL A 193 4.80 7.07 14.40
C VAL A 193 6.27 7.06 14.05
N SER A 194 6.89 8.24 14.06
CA SER A 194 8.33 8.37 13.87
C SER A 194 9.03 8.03 15.18
N ARG A 195 10.08 7.20 15.10
CA ARG A 195 10.93 6.85 16.24
C ARG A 195 12.28 7.50 16.08
N CYS A 196 12.77 8.11 17.14
CA CYS A 196 13.94 8.96 17.11
C CYS A 196 14.85 8.68 18.31
N ARG A 197 16.16 8.81 18.08
CA ARG A 197 17.16 8.88 19.14
C ARG A 197 17.97 10.15 18.97
N GLN A 198 18.01 10.95 20.02
CA GLN A 198 18.91 12.10 20.09
C GLN A 198 20.04 11.79 21.08
N ILE A 199 21.27 11.95 20.62
CA ILE A 199 22.49 11.61 21.35
C ILE A 199 23.23 12.90 21.66
N VAL A 200 23.41 13.20 22.93
CA VAL A 200 24.17 14.34 23.43
C VAL A 200 25.52 13.86 23.92
N SER A 201 26.60 14.42 23.38
CA SER A 201 27.96 14.07 23.83
C SER A 201 28.40 14.85 25.06
N ASP A 202 29.34 14.25 25.80
CA ASP A 202 29.96 14.82 27.00
C ASP A 202 28.96 15.24 28.09
N PHE A 203 27.88 14.47 28.27
CA PHE A 203 26.88 14.74 29.29
C PHE A 203 27.43 14.47 30.69
N SER A 204 27.17 15.40 31.63
CA SER A 204 27.75 15.35 32.97
C SER A 204 27.23 14.15 33.76
N ALA A 205 28.12 13.25 34.17
CA ALA A 205 27.78 12.11 35.04
C ALA A 205 27.27 12.55 36.43
N GLU A 206 27.57 13.79 36.85
CA GLU A 206 27.13 14.33 38.13
C GLU A 206 25.70 14.86 38.09
N ALA A 207 25.16 15.15 36.90
CA ALA A 207 23.82 15.66 36.72
C ALA A 207 22.77 14.65 37.22
N ASP A 208 21.74 15.15 37.89
CA ASP A 208 20.63 14.35 38.40
C ASP A 208 19.32 14.57 37.63
N THR A 209 19.28 15.63 36.82
CA THR A 209 18.09 16.07 36.10
C THR A 209 18.50 16.53 34.71
N LEU A 210 17.85 15.97 33.71
CA LEU A 210 17.87 16.41 32.33
C LEU A 210 16.70 17.37 32.10
N LYS A 211 16.98 18.51 31.47
CA LYS A 211 15.99 19.52 31.11
C LYS A 211 15.94 19.67 29.59
N ILE A 212 14.73 19.68 29.06
CA ILE A 212 14.46 19.86 27.64
C ILE A 212 13.55 21.07 27.49
N ASP A 213 14.05 22.10 26.82
CA ASP A 213 13.37 23.36 26.61
C ASP A 213 13.14 23.62 25.12
N TYR A 214 11.89 23.53 24.68
CA TYR A 214 11.51 23.89 23.32
C TYR A 214 10.83 25.25 23.32
N ASN A 215 11.37 26.20 22.55
CA ASN A 215 10.77 27.52 22.36
C ASN A 215 11.05 28.05 20.95
N SER A 216 10.25 27.60 19.99
CA SER A 216 10.40 27.95 18.57
C SER A 216 9.02 28.12 17.92
N TYR A 217 8.91 29.02 16.94
CA TYR A 217 7.69 29.20 16.14
C TYR A 217 6.40 29.42 16.96
N ASN A 218 6.48 30.14 18.09
CA ASN A 218 5.36 30.36 19.03
C ASN A 218 4.82 29.07 19.68
N ARG A 219 5.59 27.99 19.64
CA ARG A 219 5.31 26.70 20.27
C ARG A 219 6.33 26.52 21.40
N LYS A 220 5.84 26.16 22.59
CA LYS A 220 6.72 25.99 23.75
C LYS A 220 6.33 24.81 24.62
N TYR A 221 7.32 24.10 25.11
CA TYR A 221 7.17 23.16 26.23
C TYR A 221 8.49 23.07 27.00
N ARG A 222 8.38 22.64 28.26
CA ARG A 222 9.50 22.34 29.12
C ARG A 222 9.28 20.97 29.74
N LEU A 223 10.31 20.14 29.72
CA LEU A 223 10.34 18.85 30.37
C LEU A 223 11.53 18.78 31.31
N GLU A 224 11.30 18.20 32.47
CA GLU A 224 12.35 17.84 33.42
C GLU A 224 12.26 16.34 33.68
N ILE A 225 13.37 15.65 33.48
CA ILE A 225 13.51 14.20 33.59
C ILE A 225 14.54 13.94 34.68
N SER A 226 14.13 13.23 35.72
CA SER A 226 15.07 12.79 36.75
C SER A 226 15.88 11.61 36.21
N LEU A 227 17.20 11.77 36.15
CA LEU A 227 18.15 10.73 35.74
C LEU A 227 18.46 9.78 36.92
N ARG A 228 18.21 10.24 38.14
CA ARG A 228 18.34 9.48 39.38
C ARG A 228 16.96 9.05 39.90
N ALA A 229 16.28 8.19 39.16
CA ALA A 229 15.06 7.53 39.64
C ALA A 229 15.22 6.00 39.52
N GLY A 230 14.93 5.31 40.63
CA GLY A 230 15.29 3.92 40.88
C GLY A 230 14.69 2.91 39.90
N ASP A 231 15.50 1.93 39.50
CA ASP A 231 15.46 0.64 40.17
C ASP A 231 16.76 -0.11 39.89
N LYS A 232 17.45 -0.45 40.98
CA LYS A 232 18.27 -1.65 40.99
C LYS A 232 17.30 -2.81 40.78
N LYS A 233 17.31 -3.42 39.60
CA LYS A 233 16.89 -4.81 39.44
C LYS A 233 18.07 -5.64 38.99
#